data_AF-A0A7Y5NCG8-F1
#
_entry.id   AF-A0A7Y5NCG8-F1
#
_cell.length_a   1.000
_cell.length_b   1.000
_cell.length_c   1.000
_cell.angle_alpha   90.00
_cell.angle_beta   90.00
_cell.angle_gamma   90.00
#
_symmetry.space_group_name_H-M   'P 1'
#
loop_
_entity.id
_entity.type
_entity.pdbx_description
1 polymer ?
#
loop_
_entity_poly.entity_id
_entity_poly.type
_entity_poly.pdbx_seq_one_letter_code
_entity_poly.pdbx_strand_id
1 'polypeptide(L)'
;MPNTGRGVTMKKTICDDALRLDMTELRRLGLLQRTERHGIVLRWRRGEQVIARMYCALRSLSASAALLRLSYDISETSRESKGFDYEILLVKSKCYFGGVRDWFMCPLSKEGRPCGRRCRVLYLPHGAQYFGCRLCYELTYESRQRHRNRFYEGIAKPWDKRDKAREKLLRARKPKTMRKLAERIWQADMAIKQYCREQRMA
;
A
#
# COMPACT_ATOMS: atom_id res chain seq x y z
N MET A 1 -12.89 24.35 -35.10
CA MET A 1 -13.77 24.40 -33.90
C MET A 1 -12.99 23.92 -32.69
N PRO A 2 -13.10 24.59 -31.53
CA PRO A 2 -12.10 24.53 -30.47
C PRO A 2 -12.30 23.36 -29.49
N ASN A 3 -11.17 22.72 -29.17
CA ASN A 3 -10.74 22.26 -27.85
C ASN A 3 -11.82 21.76 -26.85
N THR A 4 -12.17 20.47 -26.93
CA THR A 4 -12.75 19.76 -25.76
C THR A 4 -11.61 19.33 -24.85
N GLY A 5 -11.31 20.19 -23.86
CA GLY A 5 -10.35 19.92 -22.81
C GLY A 5 -10.62 18.57 -22.15
N ARG A 6 -9.59 17.71 -22.09
CA ARG A 6 -9.61 16.53 -21.23
C ARG A 6 -9.72 17.02 -19.79
N GLY A 7 -10.91 16.88 -19.22
CA GLY A 7 -11.17 17.17 -17.82
C GLY A 7 -10.07 16.53 -16.96
N VAL A 8 -9.43 17.34 -16.14
CA VAL A 8 -8.41 16.91 -15.18
C VAL A 8 -9.10 15.92 -14.24
N THR A 9 -8.95 14.63 -14.53
CA THR A 9 -9.42 13.58 -13.62
C THR A 9 -8.57 13.71 -12.37
N MET A 10 -9.19 14.02 -11.23
CA MET A 10 -8.49 14.11 -9.95
C MET A 10 -7.60 12.88 -9.78
N LYS A 11 -6.33 13.09 -9.41
CA LYS A 11 -5.39 11.99 -9.21
C LYS A 11 -5.96 11.08 -8.11
N LYS A 12 -6.10 9.78 -8.41
CA LYS A 12 -6.56 8.80 -7.42
C LYS A 12 -5.64 8.82 -6.20
N THR A 13 -6.17 8.62 -5.01
CA THR A 13 -5.35 8.53 -3.80
C THR A 13 -4.38 7.34 -3.88
N ILE A 14 -3.15 7.56 -3.44
CA ILE A 14 -2.11 6.54 -3.44
C ILE A 14 -2.27 5.67 -2.20
N CYS A 15 -2.08 4.34 -2.33
CA CYS A 15 -2.16 3.40 -1.22
C CYS A 15 -1.25 3.75 -0.03
N ASP A 16 -0.12 4.39 -0.31
CA ASP A 16 0.92 4.73 0.68
C ASP A 16 0.55 5.97 1.52
N ASP A 17 -0.39 6.79 1.07
CA ASP A 17 -0.91 7.95 1.81
C ASP A 17 -2.09 7.58 2.73
N ALA A 18 -2.66 6.39 2.53
CA ALA A 18 -3.78 5.86 3.31
C ALA A 18 -3.29 5.12 4.56
N LEU A 19 -4.08 5.17 5.64
CA LEU A 19 -3.85 4.32 6.80
C LEU A 19 -4.02 2.86 6.42
N ARG A 20 -3.17 1.98 6.97
CA ARG A 20 -3.09 0.57 6.58
C ARG A 20 -3.29 -0.33 7.79
N LEU A 21 -4.11 -1.35 7.61
CA LEU A 21 -4.25 -2.49 8.51
C LEU A 21 -3.72 -3.74 7.79
N ASP A 22 -2.54 -4.21 8.20
CA ASP A 22 -1.81 -5.30 7.54
C ASP A 22 -1.82 -6.58 8.38
N MET A 23 -2.25 -7.69 7.79
CA MET A 23 -2.33 -9.00 8.46
C MET A 23 -0.95 -9.49 8.95
N THR A 24 0.10 -9.14 8.21
CA THR A 24 1.49 -9.49 8.57
C THR A 24 1.90 -8.81 9.86
N GLU A 25 1.52 -7.54 10.01
CA GLU A 25 1.82 -6.76 11.20
C GLU A 25 1.04 -7.28 12.40
N LEU A 26 -0.26 -7.55 12.23
CA LEU A 26 -1.08 -8.16 13.28
C LEU A 26 -0.51 -9.51 13.74
N ARG A 27 0.00 -10.32 12.80
CA ARG A 27 0.67 -11.59 13.11
C ARG A 27 1.99 -11.38 13.86
N ARG A 28 2.80 -10.41 13.44
CA ARG A 28 4.06 -10.03 14.11
C ARG A 28 3.83 -9.55 15.54
N LEU A 29 2.75 -8.81 15.77
CA LEU A 29 2.35 -8.32 17.10
C LEU A 29 1.68 -9.41 17.96
N GLY A 30 1.54 -10.63 17.44
CA GLY A 30 0.98 -11.76 18.17
C GLY A 30 -0.53 -11.68 18.38
N LEU A 31 -1.25 -10.74 17.77
CA LEU A 31 -2.70 -10.59 17.96
C LEU A 31 -3.47 -11.85 17.56
N LEU A 32 -2.99 -12.56 16.53
CA LEU A 32 -3.64 -13.78 16.02
C LEU A 32 -3.50 -14.99 16.96
N GLN A 33 -2.70 -14.88 18.02
CA GLN A 33 -2.47 -15.93 19.02
C GLN A 33 -3.12 -15.57 20.37
N ARG A 34 -3.77 -14.41 20.47
CA ARG A 34 -4.35 -13.88 21.70
C ARG A 34 -5.85 -14.18 21.78
N THR A 35 -6.33 -14.37 23.00
CA THR A 35 -7.76 -14.45 23.32
C THR A 35 -8.39 -13.06 23.39
N GLU A 36 -9.72 -12.99 23.40
CA GLU A 36 -10.51 -11.74 23.45
C GLU A 36 -10.08 -10.76 24.55
N ARG A 37 -9.53 -11.26 25.65
CA ARG A 37 -9.10 -10.46 26.80
C ARG A 37 -7.84 -9.63 26.54
N HIS A 38 -7.12 -9.87 25.45
CA HIS A 38 -5.82 -9.26 25.18
C HIS A 38 -5.78 -8.58 23.81
N GLY A 39 -6.43 -7.42 23.71
CA GLY A 39 -6.30 -6.54 22.54
C GLY A 39 -4.91 -5.89 22.41
N ILE A 40 -4.69 -5.21 21.29
CA ILE A 40 -3.52 -4.37 21.05
C ILE A 40 -3.98 -2.97 20.63
N VAL A 41 -3.15 -1.97 20.91
CA VAL A 41 -3.34 -0.63 20.38
C VAL A 41 -2.33 -0.39 19.28
N LEU A 42 -2.81 -0.24 18.05
CA LEU A 42 -2.02 0.23 16.93
C LEU A 42 -1.94 1.76 17.00
N ARG A 43 -0.74 2.29 16.80
CA ARG A 43 -0.49 3.74 16.71
C ARG A 43 -0.07 4.05 15.30
N TRP A 44 -0.82 4.93 14.64
CA TRP A 44 -0.47 5.37 13.31
C TRP A 44 0.31 6.66 13.37
N ARG A 45 1.36 6.72 12.57
CA ARG A 45 2.25 7.87 12.47
C ARG A 45 2.31 8.35 11.03
N ARG A 46 2.31 9.67 10.84
CA ARG A 46 2.66 10.32 9.58
C ARG A 46 3.87 11.19 9.87
N GLY A 47 5.04 10.78 9.38
CA GLY A 47 6.31 11.33 9.85
C GLY A 47 6.52 11.03 11.34
N GLU A 48 6.88 12.04 12.11
CA GLU A 48 7.11 11.90 13.57
C GLU A 48 5.81 11.95 14.39
N GLN A 49 4.73 12.49 13.82
CA GLN A 49 3.47 12.73 14.50
C GLN A 49 2.58 11.48 14.54
N VAL A 50 2.07 11.13 15.73
CA VAL A 50 1.02 10.12 15.88
C VAL A 50 -0.31 10.75 15.49
N ILE A 51 -0.94 10.24 14.43
CA ILE A 51 -2.16 10.83 13.85
C ILE A 51 -3.44 10.15 14.32
N ALA A 52 -3.36 8.89 14.80
CA ALA A 52 -4.49 8.21 15.42
C ALA A 52 -4.03 6.97 16.19
N ARG A 53 -4.90 6.49 17.08
CA ARG A 53 -4.75 5.26 17.86
C ARG A 53 -5.96 4.38 17.57
N MET A 54 -5.71 3.09 17.35
CA MET A 54 -6.77 2.11 17.12
C MET A 54 -6.59 0.91 18.03
N TYR A 55 -7.61 0.63 18.83
CA TYR A 55 -7.70 -0.60 19.57
C TYR A 55 -8.17 -1.74 18.65
N CYS A 56 -7.53 -2.89 18.77
CA CYS A 56 -7.81 -4.10 18.01
C CYS A 56 -7.94 -5.28 18.97
N ALA A 57 -9.02 -6.05 18.88
CA ALA A 57 -9.19 -7.29 19.65
C ALA A 57 -9.72 -8.40 18.76
N LEU A 58 -9.24 -9.62 18.99
CA LEU A 58 -9.64 -10.78 18.20
C LEU A 58 -10.60 -11.66 19.02
N ARG A 59 -11.72 -12.01 18.40
CA ARG A 59 -12.69 -12.99 18.85
C ARG A 59 -12.65 -14.20 17.94
N SER A 60 -12.25 -15.35 18.48
CA SER A 60 -12.23 -16.60 17.71
C SER A 60 -13.65 -17.11 17.50
N LEU A 61 -14.02 -17.43 16.25
CA LEU A 61 -15.30 -18.07 15.94
C LEU A 61 -15.12 -19.57 15.73
N SER A 62 -14.04 -19.97 15.05
CA SER A 62 -13.71 -21.35 14.75
C SER A 62 -12.21 -21.49 14.44
N ALA A 63 -11.75 -22.71 14.16
CA ALA A 63 -10.37 -22.94 13.71
C ALA A 63 -10.01 -22.19 12.40
N SER A 64 -10.99 -21.81 11.59
CA SER A 64 -10.80 -21.16 10.28
C SER A 64 -11.34 -19.74 10.17
N ALA A 65 -12.04 -19.23 11.20
CA ALA A 65 -12.66 -17.91 11.18
C ALA A 65 -12.56 -17.19 12.53
N ALA A 66 -12.43 -15.87 12.48
CA ALA A 66 -12.40 -15.00 13.66
C ALA A 66 -12.98 -13.62 13.33
N LEU A 67 -13.43 -12.87 14.33
CA LEU A 67 -13.84 -11.47 14.22
C LEU A 67 -12.76 -10.58 14.81
N LEU A 68 -12.34 -9.57 14.05
CA LEU A 68 -11.43 -8.54 14.51
C LEU A 68 -12.24 -7.29 14.83
N ARG A 69 -12.42 -6.98 16.10
CA ARG A 69 -13.00 -5.71 16.55
C ARG A 69 -11.97 -4.61 16.37
N LEU A 70 -12.38 -3.52 15.74
CA LEU A 70 -11.62 -2.29 15.56
C LEU A 70 -12.35 -1.17 16.28
N SER A 71 -11.63 -0.42 17.11
CA SER A 71 -12.14 0.80 17.72
C SER A 71 -11.13 1.94 17.59
N TYR A 72 -11.54 3.05 16.98
CA TYR A 72 -10.69 4.22 16.76
C TYR A 72 -11.51 5.49 16.60
N ASP A 73 -10.84 6.62 16.82
CA ASP A 73 -11.37 7.95 16.58
C ASP A 73 -10.68 8.59 15.38
N ILE A 74 -11.45 9.27 14.54
CA ILE A 74 -10.91 10.15 13.49
C ILE A 74 -11.24 11.59 13.87
N SER A 75 -10.22 12.42 14.05
CA SER A 75 -10.40 13.86 14.19
C SER A 75 -10.51 14.51 12.82
N GLU A 76 -11.71 14.96 12.44
CA GLU A 76 -11.87 15.88 11.32
C GLU A 76 -11.44 17.30 11.75
N THR A 77 -11.11 18.15 10.78
CA THR A 77 -10.67 19.53 11.04
C THR A 77 -11.78 20.38 11.69
N SER A 78 -13.04 19.94 11.60
CA SER A 78 -14.17 20.41 12.41
C SER A 78 -14.17 19.70 13.77
N ARG A 79 -14.36 20.48 14.85
CA ARG A 79 -14.14 20.17 16.28
C ARG A 79 -14.81 18.91 16.88
N GLU A 80 -15.45 18.05 16.11
CA GLU A 80 -16.10 16.82 16.58
C GLU A 80 -15.29 15.58 16.18
N SER A 81 -14.85 14.81 17.18
CA SER A 81 -14.22 13.52 17.00
C SER A 81 -15.29 12.45 16.81
N LYS A 82 -15.26 11.72 15.69
CA LYS A 82 -16.17 10.60 15.46
C LYS A 82 -15.49 9.28 15.82
N GLY A 83 -16.06 8.59 16.80
CA GLY A 83 -15.65 7.25 17.20
C GLY A 83 -16.26 6.17 16.32
N PHE A 84 -15.44 5.19 15.95
CA PHE A 84 -15.82 4.01 15.19
C PHE A 84 -15.55 2.78 16.03
N ASP A 85 -16.52 1.86 16.09
CA ASP A 85 -16.39 0.57 16.74
C ASP A 85 -17.16 -0.48 15.93
N TYR A 86 -16.43 -1.38 15.27
CA TYR A 86 -17.03 -2.41 14.42
C TYR A 86 -16.11 -3.62 14.24
N GLU A 87 -16.68 -4.73 13.77
CA GLU A 87 -15.96 -5.98 13.56
C GLU A 87 -15.68 -6.26 12.07
N ILE A 88 -14.52 -6.86 11.80
CA ILE A 88 -14.12 -7.35 10.48
C ILE A 88 -13.93 -8.86 10.54
N LEU A 89 -14.56 -9.59 9.63
CA LEU A 89 -14.37 -11.03 9.52
C LEU A 89 -12.96 -11.37 8.99
N LEU A 90 -12.28 -12.26 9.71
CA LEU A 90 -11.05 -12.90 9.31
C LEU A 90 -11.31 -14.34 8.88
N VAL A 91 -10.68 -14.77 7.80
CA VAL A 91 -10.77 -16.14 7.30
C VAL A 91 -9.39 -16.72 7.03
N LYS A 92 -9.24 -18.03 7.25
CA LYS A 92 -8.00 -18.77 6.97
C LYS A 92 -8.12 -19.57 5.68
N SER A 93 -7.01 -19.68 4.95
CA SER A 93 -6.89 -20.60 3.81
C SER A 93 -5.64 -21.48 3.99
N LYS A 94 -5.77 -22.77 3.67
CA LYS A 94 -4.63 -23.70 3.64
C LYS A 94 -3.67 -23.31 2.51
N CYS A 95 -2.37 -23.43 2.75
CA CYS A 95 -1.33 -23.23 1.75
C CYS A 95 -0.88 -24.57 1.16
N TYR A 96 -0.59 -24.61 -0.13
CA TYR A 96 -0.14 -25.83 -0.83
C TYR A 96 1.14 -26.45 -0.25
N PHE A 97 2.05 -25.61 0.27
CA PHE A 97 3.33 -26.04 0.87
C PHE A 97 3.27 -26.08 2.41
N GLY A 98 2.08 -26.29 2.98
CA GLY A 98 1.87 -26.28 4.43
C GLY A 98 1.63 -24.89 5.02
N GLY A 99 1.01 -24.86 6.20
CA GLY A 99 0.64 -23.64 6.93
C GLY A 99 -0.70 -23.02 6.52
N VAL A 100 -1.03 -21.91 7.18
CA VAL A 100 -2.28 -21.17 6.99
C VAL A 100 -2.02 -19.70 6.68
N ARG A 101 -2.83 -19.16 5.76
CA ARG A 101 -2.84 -17.75 5.42
C ARG A 101 -4.12 -17.12 5.92
N ASP A 102 -3.97 -16.15 6.82
CA ASP A 102 -5.05 -15.33 7.35
C ASP A 102 -5.38 -14.19 6.36
N TRP A 103 -6.66 -13.89 6.23
CA TRP A 103 -7.18 -12.85 5.35
C TRP A 103 -8.22 -12.01 6.07
N PHE A 104 -8.25 -10.72 5.79
CA PHE A 104 -9.42 -9.88 6.07
C PHE A 104 -10.47 -10.09 4.99
N MET A 105 -11.74 -10.09 5.38
CA MET A 105 -12.85 -9.89 4.47
C MET A 105 -13.15 -8.40 4.38
N CYS A 106 -13.14 -7.84 3.17
CA CYS A 106 -13.46 -6.42 2.98
C CYS A 106 -14.87 -6.11 3.51
N PRO A 107 -15.02 -5.20 4.51
CA PRO A 107 -16.33 -4.93 5.13
C PRO A 107 -17.19 -3.96 4.30
N LEU A 108 -16.61 -3.30 3.30
CA LEU A 108 -17.34 -2.32 2.48
C LEU A 108 -18.27 -2.98 1.47
N SER A 109 -19.30 -2.23 1.10
CA SER A 109 -20.11 -2.46 -0.09
C SER A 109 -19.66 -1.55 -1.24
N LYS A 110 -19.67 -2.07 -2.46
CA LYS A 110 -19.45 -1.29 -3.69
C LYS A 110 -20.67 -1.48 -4.59
N GLU A 111 -21.25 -0.39 -5.07
CA GLU A 111 -22.42 -0.42 -5.98
C GLU A 111 -23.60 -1.23 -5.40
N GLY A 112 -23.89 -1.05 -4.11
CA GLY A 112 -24.99 -1.74 -3.42
C GLY A 112 -24.76 -3.22 -3.11
N ARG A 113 -23.57 -3.78 -3.40
CA ARG A 113 -23.22 -5.18 -3.12
C ARG A 113 -22.07 -5.29 -2.12
N PRO A 114 -22.11 -6.26 -1.18
CA PRO A 114 -21.00 -6.49 -0.26
C PRO A 114 -19.75 -6.92 -1.04
N CYS A 115 -18.61 -6.28 -0.79
CA CYS A 115 -17.39 -6.58 -1.52
C CYS A 115 -16.85 -7.99 -1.21
N GLY A 116 -16.77 -8.36 0.08
CA GLY A 116 -16.42 -9.71 0.52
C GLY A 116 -15.05 -10.23 0.07
N ARG A 117 -14.18 -9.37 -0.48
CA ARG A 117 -12.88 -9.80 -1.00
C ARG A 117 -11.92 -10.15 0.14
N ARG A 118 -11.22 -11.27 -0.01
CA ARG A 118 -10.07 -11.65 0.83
C ARG A 118 -8.88 -10.72 0.55
N CYS A 119 -8.46 -9.98 1.57
CA CYS A 119 -7.40 -8.98 1.50
C CYS A 119 -6.35 -9.23 2.58
N ARG A 120 -5.07 -9.07 2.24
CA ARG A 120 -3.97 -9.07 3.24
C ARG A 120 -3.85 -7.72 3.93
N VAL A 121 -4.27 -6.65 3.25
CA VAL A 121 -4.19 -5.27 3.73
C VAL A 121 -5.54 -4.60 3.47
N LEU A 122 -6.08 -3.93 4.50
CA LEU A 122 -7.16 -2.98 4.36
C LEU A 122 -6.62 -1.56 4.51
N TYR A 123 -7.29 -0.62 3.85
CA TYR A 123 -6.89 0.77 3.74
C TYR A 123 -7.99 1.66 4.28
N LEU A 124 -7.60 2.77 4.90
CA LEU A 124 -8.47 3.86 5.32
C LEU A 124 -7.87 5.16 4.74
N PRO A 125 -8.29 5.55 3.53
CA PRO A 125 -7.86 6.80 2.89
C PRO A 125 -8.30 8.04 3.66
N HIS A 126 -7.70 9.19 3.38
CA HIS A 126 -8.14 10.46 3.97
C HIS A 126 -9.62 10.75 3.63
N GLY A 127 -10.41 11.14 4.62
CA GLY A 127 -11.86 11.36 4.49
C GLY A 127 -12.71 10.09 4.44
N ALA A 128 -12.10 8.89 4.47
CA ALA A 128 -12.83 7.65 4.62
C ALA A 128 -13.11 7.36 6.10
N GLN A 129 -14.25 6.71 6.36
CA GLN A 129 -14.71 6.40 7.72
C GLN A 129 -14.41 4.96 8.13
N TYR A 130 -14.34 4.02 7.17
CA TYR A 130 -14.20 2.59 7.43
C TYR A 130 -13.01 1.98 6.67
N PHE A 131 -12.37 0.97 7.24
CA PHE A 131 -11.34 0.20 6.53
C PHE A 131 -11.93 -0.58 5.35
N GLY A 132 -11.22 -0.59 4.22
CA GLY A 132 -11.69 -1.22 3.00
C GLY A 132 -10.59 -1.74 2.10
N CYS A 133 -10.95 -2.57 1.13
CA CYS A 133 -9.96 -3.04 0.16
C CYS A 133 -9.58 -1.93 -0.83
N ARG A 134 -8.41 -2.05 -1.45
CA ARG A 134 -7.92 -1.11 -2.47
C ARG A 134 -8.91 -0.88 -3.62
N LEU A 135 -9.72 -1.88 -3.96
CA LEU A 135 -10.64 -1.80 -5.11
C LEU A 135 -11.94 -1.06 -4.78
N CYS A 136 -12.38 -1.13 -3.51
CA CYS A 136 -13.51 -0.32 -3.03
C CYS A 136 -13.17 1.15 -3.03
N TYR A 137 -11.95 1.50 -2.58
CA TYR A 137 -11.46 2.88 -2.58
C TYR A 137 -10.74 3.30 -3.87
N GLU A 138 -10.72 2.43 -4.88
CA GLU A 138 -10.02 2.66 -6.15
C GLU A 138 -8.58 3.14 -6.03
N LEU A 139 -7.90 2.72 -4.96
CA LEU A 139 -6.53 3.13 -4.66
C LEU A 139 -5.58 2.55 -5.70
N THR A 140 -4.60 3.36 -6.04
CA THR A 140 -3.50 2.95 -6.91
C THR A 140 -2.20 2.94 -6.15
N TYR A 141 -1.29 2.06 -6.55
CA TYR A 141 0.09 2.13 -6.08
C TYR A 141 0.78 3.36 -6.64
N GLU A 142 1.69 3.92 -5.85
CA GLU A 142 2.52 5.06 -6.24
C GLU A 142 3.29 4.75 -7.52
N SER A 143 3.84 3.53 -7.63
CA SER A 143 4.57 3.04 -8.80
C SER A 143 3.76 3.11 -10.10
N ARG A 144 2.44 2.95 -10.04
CA ARG A 144 1.55 3.07 -11.21
C ARG A 144 1.28 4.52 -11.60
N GLN A 145 1.35 5.46 -10.66
CA GLN A 145 1.25 6.89 -10.96
C GLN A 145 2.56 7.47 -11.48
N ARG A 146 3.69 7.05 -10.87
CA ARG A 146 5.03 7.46 -11.28
C ARG A 146 5.34 7.08 -12.73
N HIS A 147 4.80 5.98 -13.24
CA HIS A 147 4.95 5.58 -14.65
C HIS A 147 4.30 6.52 -15.68
N ARG A 148 3.43 7.44 -15.23
CA ARG A 148 2.85 8.50 -16.07
C ARG A 148 3.59 9.83 -15.94
N ASN A 149 4.54 9.93 -15.02
CA ASN A 149 5.35 11.13 -14.84
C ASN A 149 6.58 11.04 -15.77
N ARG A 150 6.61 11.91 -16.79
CA ARG A 150 7.68 11.94 -17.80
C ARG A 150 9.05 12.15 -17.16
N PHE A 151 9.15 12.99 -16.13
CA PHE A 151 10.38 13.22 -15.37
C PHE A 151 10.81 11.97 -14.59
N TYR A 152 9.86 11.27 -13.95
CA TYR A 152 10.20 10.05 -13.22
C TYR A 152 10.71 8.95 -14.17
N GLU A 153 10.02 8.72 -15.29
CA GLU A 153 10.42 7.70 -16.27
C GLU A 153 11.72 8.07 -17.01
N GLY A 154 11.92 9.35 -17.33
CA GLY A 154 13.10 9.80 -18.08
C GLY A 154 14.34 10.06 -17.23
N ILE A 155 14.18 10.44 -15.96
CA ILE A 155 15.29 10.81 -15.07
C ILE A 155 15.32 9.91 -13.85
N ALA A 156 14.38 10.06 -12.91
CA ALA A 156 14.50 9.49 -11.56
C ALA A 156 14.67 7.95 -11.56
N LYS A 157 13.88 7.23 -12.36
CA LYS A 157 13.92 5.76 -12.47
C LYS A 157 15.20 5.25 -13.15
N PRO A 158 15.66 5.83 -14.29
CA PRO A 158 16.99 5.54 -14.83
C PRO A 158 18.13 5.79 -13.84
N TRP A 159 18.13 6.91 -13.12
CA TRP A 159 19.13 7.21 -12.08
C TRP A 159 19.16 6.13 -10.98
N ASP A 160 18.00 5.77 -10.42
CA ASP A 160 17.88 4.67 -9.46
C ASP A 160 18.45 3.33 -9.96
N LYS A 161 18.19 3.01 -11.24
CA LYS A 161 18.70 1.79 -11.88
C LYS A 161 20.22 1.85 -12.03
N ARG A 162 20.76 2.99 -12.42
CA ARG A 162 22.19 3.25 -12.59
C ARG A 162 22.92 3.05 -11.27
N ASP A 163 22.43 3.66 -10.19
CA ASP A 163 23.09 3.63 -8.89
C ASP A 163 23.08 2.23 -8.28
N LYS A 164 21.93 1.55 -8.33
CA LYS A 164 21.82 0.13 -7.91
C LYS A 164 22.71 -0.79 -8.73
N ALA A 165 22.88 -0.52 -10.03
CA ALA A 165 23.77 -1.31 -10.88
C ALA A 165 25.25 -1.03 -10.58
N ARG A 166 25.62 0.23 -10.30
CA ARG A 166 26.96 0.63 -9.85
C ARG A 166 27.33 -0.03 -8.53
N GLU A 167 26.45 0.04 -7.53
CA GLU A 167 26.67 -0.60 -6.23
C GLU A 167 26.89 -2.11 -6.38
N LYS A 168 26.08 -2.78 -7.21
CA LYS A 168 26.25 -4.21 -7.49
C LYS A 168 27.52 -4.52 -8.26
N LEU A 169 27.95 -3.63 -9.16
CA LEU A 169 29.17 -3.81 -9.94
C LEU A 169 30.40 -3.82 -9.04
N LEU A 170 30.45 -2.91 -8.05
CA LEU A 170 31.53 -2.87 -7.06
C LEU A 170 31.69 -4.18 -6.28
N ARG A 171 30.59 -4.93 -6.10
CA ARG A 171 30.59 -6.21 -5.37
C ARG A 171 30.69 -7.44 -6.27
N ALA A 172 30.61 -7.28 -7.60
CA ALA A 172 30.56 -8.39 -8.53
C ALA A 172 31.96 -8.95 -8.83
N ARG A 173 32.11 -10.27 -8.74
CA ARG A 173 33.39 -10.96 -9.04
C ARG A 173 33.41 -11.71 -10.38
N LYS A 174 32.24 -12.03 -10.94
CA LYS A 174 32.11 -12.83 -12.17
C LYS A 174 32.11 -11.93 -13.42
N PRO A 175 32.97 -12.15 -14.42
CA PRO A 175 33.05 -11.31 -15.63
C PRO A 175 31.73 -11.14 -16.39
N LYS A 176 30.96 -12.22 -16.54
CA LYS A 176 29.63 -12.17 -17.19
C LYS A 176 28.65 -11.25 -16.44
N THR A 177 28.68 -11.29 -15.11
CA THR A 177 27.84 -10.43 -14.26
C THR A 177 28.27 -8.97 -14.36
N MET A 178 29.58 -8.70 -14.36
CA MET A 178 30.12 -7.35 -14.52
C MET A 178 29.71 -6.72 -15.84
N ARG A 179 29.83 -7.47 -16.96
CA ARG A 179 29.43 -6.99 -18.30
C ARG A 179 27.94 -6.63 -18.35
N LYS A 180 27.08 -7.49 -17.79
CA LYS A 180 25.63 -7.25 -17.70
C LYS A 180 25.27 -6.02 -16.85
N LEU A 181 26.01 -5.78 -15.76
CA LEU A 181 25.79 -4.61 -14.90
C LEU A 181 26.28 -3.31 -15.58
N ALA A 182 27.42 -3.34 -16.27
CA ALA A 182 27.92 -2.23 -17.06
C ALA A 182 26.94 -1.84 -18.18
N GLU A 183 26.37 -2.83 -18.88
CA GLU A 183 25.34 -2.60 -19.89
C GLU A 183 24.09 -1.93 -19.31
N ARG A 184 23.65 -2.35 -18.11
CA ARG A 184 22.51 -1.72 -17.41
C ARG A 184 22.79 -0.26 -17.01
N ILE A 185 24.02 0.05 -16.63
CA ILE A 185 24.45 1.43 -16.33
C ILE A 185 24.40 2.26 -17.61
N TRP A 186 24.95 1.74 -18.71
CA TRP A 186 24.93 2.41 -20.01
C TRP A 186 23.51 2.68 -20.51
N GLN A 187 22.61 1.69 -20.46
CA GLN A 187 21.21 1.84 -20.86
C GLN A 187 20.49 2.92 -20.04
N ALA A 188 20.76 2.97 -18.72
CA ALA A 188 20.21 4.01 -17.86
C ALA A 188 20.73 5.42 -18.22
N ASP A 189 22.04 5.55 -18.44
CA ASP A 189 22.67 6.82 -18.84
C ASP A 189 22.15 7.31 -20.20
N MET A 190 21.90 6.40 -21.14
CA MET A 190 21.32 6.73 -22.45
C MET A 190 19.86 7.20 -22.34
N ALA A 191 19.05 6.56 -21.50
CA ALA A 191 17.67 6.99 -21.25
C ALA A 191 17.61 8.42 -20.66
N ILE A 192 18.51 8.75 -19.73
CA ILE A 192 18.63 10.10 -19.15
C ILE A 192 19.02 11.11 -20.21
N LYS A 193 20.04 10.81 -21.02
CA LYS A 193 20.51 11.68 -22.10
C LYS A 193 19.40 11.93 -23.14
N GLN A 194 18.66 10.90 -23.51
CA GLN A 194 17.55 11.01 -24.45
C GLN A 194 16.47 11.95 -23.90
N TYR A 195 16.05 11.76 -22.65
CA TYR A 195 15.07 12.64 -22.02
C TYR A 195 15.53 14.10 -22.00
N CYS A 196 16.78 14.37 -21.60
CA CYS A 196 17.34 15.73 -21.59
C CYS A 196 17.39 16.38 -22.98
N ARG A 197 17.62 15.58 -24.04
CA ARG A 197 17.57 16.07 -25.43
C ARG A 197 16.14 16.43 -25.85
N GLU A 198 15.17 15.58 -25.55
CA GLU A 198 13.75 15.82 -25.88
C GLU A 198 13.18 17.05 -25.17
N GLN A 199 13.66 17.41 -23.98
CA GLN A 199 13.22 18.61 -23.25
C GLN A 199 13.87 19.91 -23.73
N ARG A 200 15.01 19.85 -24.43
CA ARG A 200 15.66 21.05 -25.02
C ARG A 200 15.09 21.43 -26.39
N MET A 201 14.36 20.52 -27.01
CA MET A 201 13.77 20.66 -28.35
C MET A 201 12.27 21.00 -28.32
N ALA A 202 11.67 21.07 -27.12
CA ALA A 202 10.27 21.37 -26.85
C ALA A 202 10.16 22.73 -26.15
#